data_AF-A0A0H4B505-F1
#
_entry.id   AF-A0A0H4B505-F1
#
_cell.length_a   1.000
_cell.length_b   1.000
_cell.length_c   1.000
_cell.angle_alpha   90.00
_cell.angle_beta   90.00
_cell.angle_gamma   90.00
#
_symmetry.space_group_name_H-M   'P 1'
#
loop_
_entity.id
_entity.type
_entity.pdbx_description
1 polymer ?
#
loop_
_entity_poly.entity_id
_entity_poly.type
_entity_poly.pdbx_seq_one_letter_code
_entity_poly.pdbx_strand_id
1 'polypeptide(L)'
;MEVEDGIRELLAIFDAGLGIAVCPYEDDDTWNRLGIITNLNTSGEEILRELKRARRESERKRERRLGAVDDKWEAIREGNLSKAFKPRGKSKSAKDYPFWLEFHPEERDGRGVFKANEHWPLIVRIWELARTMGGARIAQVLKEEGFKSQHPRKGEEKLLSPEFVRLLLKRRTVLGEFQPRRKNNKPAGPPIPGVFPPVITEVEWKKIRGIIEDRDTGLGATRSKKKHNLFEKRSFCAQCGGLMGWSPQTSKQLADGSMRDYPGNYRCRVGHKDHDACNVKGKQVGTPYNEVALLEMLHDFRWEDRYSSTSHDEEVTQARQHLLALEEVQGAKQRIVDNIKQGISKALMEGQAPNPAFTETLEEADAALIEAENAVAIADRKLAALKSKTVGKAAAREARAKLKGFMISRLDNFAEREKFNEWFHSTGLVVVVDPRTKRTEILPAKIFGNRIVEIRDSEWILPYLKGEDRDRYLEDTAKLSFTNM
;
A
#
# COMPACT_ATOMS: atom_id res chain seq x y z
N MET A 1 30.58 -6.49 17.14
CA MET A 1 31.94 -6.94 17.47
C MET A 1 32.32 -6.24 18.75
N GLU A 2 32.29 -7.00 19.84
CA GLU A 2 32.73 -6.47 21.12
C GLU A 2 34.26 -6.32 21.08
N VAL A 3 34.82 -5.45 21.92
CA VAL A 3 36.27 -5.23 21.96
C VAL A 3 37.01 -6.52 22.28
N GLU A 4 36.37 -7.40 23.05
CA GLU A 4 36.86 -8.72 23.42
C GLU A 4 37.00 -9.67 22.23
N ASP A 5 36.05 -9.63 21.27
CA ASP A 5 36.11 -10.44 20.05
C ASP A 5 37.33 -10.04 19.21
N GLY A 6 37.54 -8.73 19.04
CA GLY A 6 38.68 -8.20 18.30
C GLY A 6 40.02 -8.54 18.96
N ILE A 7 40.09 -8.54 20.29
CA ILE A 7 41.30 -8.93 21.03
C ILE A 7 41.59 -10.44 20.86
N ARG A 8 40.58 -11.29 20.92
CA ARG A 8 40.74 -12.74 20.72
C ARG A 8 41.26 -13.05 19.32
N GLU A 9 40.73 -12.36 18.32
CA GLU A 9 41.14 -12.56 16.93
C GLU A 9 42.55 -12.04 16.67
N LEU A 10 42.93 -10.90 17.28
CA LEU A 10 44.31 -10.39 17.26
C LEU A 10 45.30 -11.36 17.92
N LEU A 11 44.95 -11.91 19.09
CA LEU A 11 45.78 -12.91 19.78
C LEU A 11 45.95 -14.18 18.93
N ALA A 12 44.87 -14.67 18.31
CA ALA A 12 44.93 -15.84 17.43
C ALA A 12 45.84 -15.63 16.20
N ILE A 13 45.88 -14.41 15.65
CA ILE A 13 46.80 -14.04 14.57
C ILE A 13 48.26 -14.10 15.05
N PHE A 14 48.54 -13.55 16.24
CA PHE A 14 49.90 -13.57 16.81
C PHE A 14 50.35 -14.98 17.20
N ASP A 15 49.48 -15.79 17.79
CA ASP A 15 49.75 -17.19 18.17
C ASP A 15 50.03 -18.07 16.93
N ALA A 16 49.46 -17.71 15.78
CA ALA A 16 49.75 -18.34 14.49
C ALA A 16 51.10 -17.89 13.86
N GLY A 17 51.88 -17.07 14.56
CA GLY A 17 53.17 -16.53 14.09
C GLY A 17 53.03 -15.43 13.04
N LEU A 18 51.83 -14.89 12.84
CA LEU A 18 51.56 -13.82 11.89
C LEU A 18 51.67 -12.47 12.58
N GLY A 19 52.23 -11.48 11.87
CA GLY A 19 52.32 -10.11 12.34
C GLY A 19 51.32 -9.20 11.62
N ILE A 20 50.91 -8.11 12.28
CA ILE A 20 50.02 -7.10 11.72
C ILE A 20 50.83 -5.87 11.36
N ALA A 21 50.85 -5.56 10.07
CA ALA A 21 51.37 -4.29 9.57
C ALA A 21 50.28 -3.23 9.68
N VAL A 22 50.54 -2.17 10.46
CA VAL A 22 49.62 -1.03 10.59
C VAL A 22 50.14 0.09 9.71
N CYS A 23 49.38 0.47 8.69
CA CYS A 23 49.70 1.58 7.81
C CYS A 23 48.96 2.85 8.29
N PRO A 24 49.66 3.94 8.65
CA PRO A 24 49.01 5.16 9.09
C PRO A 24 48.31 5.89 7.93
N TYR A 25 47.33 6.71 8.28
CA TYR A 25 46.55 7.53 7.34
C TYR A 25 47.20 8.91 7.07
N GLU A 26 48.19 9.32 7.86
CA GLU A 26 48.88 10.61 7.71
C GLU A 26 50.41 10.42 7.70
N ASP A 27 51.09 11.19 6.84
CA ASP A 27 52.55 11.25 6.68
C ASP A 27 53.22 11.99 7.85
N ASP A 28 53.02 11.52 9.09
CA ASP A 28 53.74 12.03 10.26
C ASP A 28 54.78 10.98 10.72
N ASP A 29 56.05 11.38 10.69
CA ASP A 29 57.26 10.58 10.95
C ASP A 29 57.32 9.96 12.35
N THR A 30 56.38 10.32 13.23
CA THR A 30 56.29 9.83 14.60
C THR A 30 55.85 8.36 14.72
N TRP A 31 55.21 7.78 13.69
CA TRP A 31 54.68 6.40 13.71
C TRP A 31 55.45 5.39 12.85
N ASN A 32 56.53 5.82 12.16
CA ASN A 32 57.51 4.93 11.52
C ASN A 32 58.21 3.94 12.49
N ARG A 33 57.89 4.00 13.78
CA ARG A 33 58.43 3.15 14.86
C ARG A 33 57.61 1.90 15.18
N LEU A 34 56.36 1.76 14.71
CA LEU A 34 55.52 0.62 15.13
C LEU A 34 55.76 -0.68 14.34
N GLY A 35 56.30 -0.61 13.13
CA GLY A 35 56.69 -1.79 12.35
C GLY A 35 55.58 -2.84 12.19
N ILE A 36 55.99 -4.11 12.05
CA ILE A 36 55.09 -5.27 12.09
C ILE A 36 54.88 -5.66 13.55
N ILE A 37 53.63 -5.65 14.00
CA ILE A 37 53.26 -6.00 15.37
C ILE A 37 53.09 -7.50 15.44
N THR A 38 53.88 -8.16 16.28
CA THR A 38 53.89 -9.62 16.39
C THR A 38 53.41 -10.12 17.75
N ASN A 39 53.11 -9.23 18.70
CA ASN A 39 52.59 -9.53 20.03
C ASN A 39 51.92 -8.32 20.71
N LEU A 40 51.20 -8.58 21.81
CA LEU A 40 50.48 -7.60 22.64
C LEU A 40 51.35 -7.04 23.79
N ASN A 41 52.62 -6.75 23.54
CA ASN A 41 53.47 -5.97 24.46
C ASN A 41 53.14 -4.47 24.38
N THR A 42 54.02 -3.58 24.86
CA THR A 42 53.80 -2.12 24.98
C THR A 42 53.15 -1.49 23.74
N SER A 43 53.53 -1.93 22.54
CA SER A 43 52.97 -1.48 21.25
C SER A 43 51.52 -1.90 21.00
N GLY A 44 51.11 -3.10 21.45
CA GLY A 44 49.74 -3.59 21.35
C GLY A 44 48.79 -2.92 22.36
N GLU A 45 49.28 -2.62 23.57
CA GLU A 45 48.52 -1.84 24.56
C GLU A 45 48.25 -0.40 24.08
N GLU A 46 49.23 0.23 23.41
CA GLU A 46 49.08 1.55 22.80
C GLU A 46 47.99 1.58 21.72
N ILE A 47 47.95 0.57 20.85
CA ILE A 47 46.89 0.46 19.83
C ILE A 47 45.53 0.28 20.45
N LEU A 48 45.39 -0.59 21.46
CA LEU A 48 44.12 -0.77 22.14
C LEU A 48 43.67 0.52 22.84
N ARG A 49 44.60 1.30 23.40
CA ARG A 49 44.32 2.61 24.00
C ARG A 49 43.82 3.60 22.95
N GLU A 50 44.48 3.70 21.80
CA GLU A 50 44.07 4.61 20.73
C GLU A 50 42.75 4.17 20.06
N LEU A 51 42.50 2.87 19.89
CA LEU A 51 41.22 2.35 19.41
C LEU A 51 40.08 2.66 20.39
N LYS A 52 40.31 2.49 21.71
CA LYS A 52 39.35 2.90 22.75
C LYS A 52 39.11 4.41 22.73
N ARG A 53 40.15 5.22 22.52
CA ARG A 53 40.06 6.68 22.40
C ARG A 53 39.26 7.09 21.16
N ALA A 54 39.57 6.52 20.00
CA ALA A 54 38.88 6.76 18.75
C ALA A 54 37.39 6.36 18.85
N ARG A 55 37.09 5.23 19.50
CA ARG A 55 35.71 4.81 19.77
C ARG A 55 34.98 5.79 20.69
N ARG A 56 35.56 6.18 21.83
CA ARG A 56 34.95 7.18 22.73
C ARG A 56 34.69 8.51 22.04
N GLU A 57 35.62 8.96 21.20
CA GLU A 57 35.45 10.18 20.43
C GLU A 57 34.35 10.05 19.38
N SER A 58 34.27 8.90 18.70
CA SER A 58 33.18 8.58 17.77
C SER A 58 31.82 8.53 18.47
N GLU A 59 31.74 7.91 19.65
CA GLU A 59 30.54 7.83 20.49
C GLU A 59 30.10 9.23 20.96
N ARG A 60 31.01 10.07 21.46
CA ARG A 60 30.71 11.47 21.81
C ARG A 60 30.24 12.28 20.61
N LYS A 61 30.89 12.15 19.45
CA LYS A 61 30.45 12.80 18.20
C LYS A 61 29.07 12.32 17.77
N ARG A 62 28.76 11.04 17.99
CA ARG A 62 27.44 10.47 17.71
C ARG A 62 26.39 11.02 18.68
N GLU A 63 26.66 11.04 19.98
CA GLU A 63 25.76 11.60 21.01
C GLU A 63 25.45 13.06 20.74
N ARG A 64 26.46 13.90 20.52
CA ARG A 64 26.27 15.32 20.17
C ARG A 64 25.40 15.50 18.93
N ARG A 65 25.58 14.64 17.92
CA ARG A 65 24.79 14.68 16.70
C ARG A 65 23.33 14.27 16.95
N LEU A 66 23.10 13.27 17.80
CA LEU A 66 21.75 12.83 18.16
C LEU A 66 21.05 13.91 19.01
N GLY A 67 21.72 14.45 20.03
CA GLY A 67 21.22 15.56 20.84
C GLY A 67 20.82 16.75 19.98
N ALA A 68 21.68 17.20 19.06
CA ALA A 68 21.35 18.31 18.15
C ALA A 68 20.14 18.03 17.23
N VAL A 69 19.85 16.76 16.92
CA VAL A 69 18.66 16.37 16.15
C VAL A 69 17.40 16.38 17.02
N ASP A 70 17.52 15.88 18.25
CA ASP A 70 16.43 15.86 19.23
C ASP A 70 16.06 17.30 19.65
N ASP A 71 17.04 18.15 19.95
CA ASP A 71 16.87 19.60 20.23
C ASP A 71 16.14 20.30 19.07
N LYS A 72 16.49 19.94 17.83
CA LYS A 72 15.82 20.47 16.64
C LYS A 72 14.35 20.06 16.60
N TRP A 73 14.02 18.82 16.95
CA TRP A 73 12.64 18.35 16.95
C TRP A 73 11.82 18.94 18.09
N GLU A 74 12.42 19.11 19.27
CA GLU A 74 11.79 19.82 20.38
C GLU A 74 11.49 21.28 20.02
N ALA A 75 12.44 21.98 19.39
CA ALA A 75 12.21 23.34 18.91
C ALA A 75 11.03 23.42 17.91
N ILE A 76 10.83 22.41 17.06
CA ILE A 76 9.67 22.35 16.17
C ILE A 76 8.37 22.17 16.97
N ARG A 77 8.36 21.29 17.99
CA ARG A 77 7.18 21.08 18.85
C ARG A 77 6.80 22.33 19.64
N GLU A 78 7.80 23.09 20.10
CA GLU A 78 7.61 24.38 20.78
C GLU A 78 7.24 25.52 19.83
N GLY A 79 7.21 25.26 18.51
CA GLY A 79 6.89 26.24 17.48
C GLY A 79 8.01 27.25 17.20
N ASN A 80 9.24 26.98 17.65
CA ASN A 80 10.44 27.74 17.31
C ASN A 80 11.11 27.16 16.04
N LEU A 81 10.50 27.47 14.89
CA LEU A 81 10.92 26.96 13.60
C LEU A 81 12.28 27.53 13.15
N SER A 82 12.64 28.75 13.60
CA SER A 82 13.92 29.40 13.28
C SER A 82 15.15 28.67 13.79
N LYS A 83 15.03 27.93 14.90
CA LYS A 83 16.10 27.03 15.39
C LYS A 83 16.24 25.77 14.53
N ALA A 84 15.16 25.32 13.91
CA ALA A 84 15.10 24.04 13.20
C ALA A 84 15.34 24.15 11.68
N PHE A 85 14.90 25.25 11.08
CA PHE A 85 14.88 25.47 9.63
C PHE A 85 15.70 26.70 9.23
N LYS A 86 16.15 26.70 7.98
CA LYS A 86 16.88 27.82 7.38
C LYS A 86 16.28 28.14 6.01
N PRO A 87 16.27 29.42 5.58
CA PRO A 87 15.78 29.79 4.26
C PRO A 87 16.50 29.06 3.12
N ARG A 88 15.78 28.85 2.00
CA ARG A 88 16.37 28.33 0.75
C ARG A 88 17.54 29.20 0.29
N GLY A 89 18.57 28.57 -0.27
CA GLY A 89 19.78 29.23 -0.76
C GLY A 89 20.84 29.55 0.31
N LYS A 90 20.48 29.64 1.60
CA LYS A 90 21.44 30.01 2.67
C LYS A 90 22.20 28.83 3.29
N SER A 91 21.81 27.57 3.04
CA SER A 91 22.49 26.39 3.58
C SER A 91 22.08 25.07 2.93
N LYS A 92 22.85 23.99 3.14
CA LYS A 92 22.48 22.63 2.74
C LYS A 92 21.25 22.08 3.46
N SER A 93 20.87 22.62 4.64
CA SER A 93 19.68 22.22 5.41
C SER A 93 18.36 22.84 4.91
N ALA A 94 18.42 23.70 3.88
CA ALA A 94 17.23 24.18 3.17
C ALA A 94 16.42 23.08 2.42
N LYS A 95 16.89 21.83 2.47
CA LYS A 95 16.24 20.65 1.88
C LYS A 95 15.23 19.98 2.81
N ASP A 96 15.11 20.43 4.06
CA ASP A 96 14.35 19.74 5.10
C ASP A 96 12.84 20.04 5.12
N TYR A 97 12.35 20.92 4.24
CA TYR A 97 10.93 21.28 4.14
C TYR A 97 10.42 21.29 2.68
N PRO A 98 9.11 21.19 2.46
CA PRO A 98 8.51 21.07 1.13
C PRO A 98 8.87 22.20 0.17
N PHE A 99 9.16 21.86 -1.10
CA PHE A 99 9.63 22.81 -2.11
C PHE A 99 8.61 23.90 -2.49
N TRP A 100 7.33 23.65 -2.25
CA TRP A 100 6.23 24.59 -2.48
C TRP A 100 6.06 25.63 -1.35
N LEU A 101 7.00 25.65 -0.42
CA LEU A 101 7.04 26.57 0.70
C LEU A 101 8.35 27.34 0.75
N GLU A 102 8.27 28.55 1.28
CA GLU A 102 9.38 29.39 1.72
C GLU A 102 9.34 29.62 3.22
N PHE A 103 10.52 29.77 3.81
CA PHE A 103 10.68 29.93 5.26
C PHE A 103 11.11 31.37 5.57
N HIS A 104 10.35 32.04 6.42
CA HIS A 104 10.56 33.42 6.84
C HIS A 104 10.92 33.44 8.32
N PRO A 105 12.23 33.48 8.69
CA PRO A 105 12.69 33.31 10.06
C PRO A 105 12.40 34.51 10.98
N GLU A 106 12.31 35.71 10.41
CA GLU A 106 12.11 36.96 11.16
C GLU A 106 10.67 37.15 11.65
N GLU A 107 9.73 36.41 11.07
CA GLU A 107 8.30 36.53 11.41
C GLU A 107 7.95 35.77 12.70
N ARG A 108 6.79 36.11 13.29
CA ARG A 108 6.31 35.54 14.56
C ARG A 108 7.35 35.69 15.68
N ASP A 109 7.78 36.93 15.92
CA ASP A 109 8.77 37.28 16.95
C ASP A 109 10.09 36.48 16.82
N GLY A 110 10.56 36.29 15.58
CA GLY A 110 11.76 35.52 15.28
C GLY A 110 11.62 34.00 15.42
N ARG A 111 10.41 33.47 15.68
CA ARG A 111 10.14 32.02 15.73
C ARG A 111 9.97 31.41 14.34
N GLY A 112 9.73 32.23 13.32
CA GLY A 112 9.67 31.86 11.92
C GLY A 112 8.34 31.25 11.48
N VAL A 113 8.00 31.44 10.20
CA VAL A 113 6.77 30.93 9.58
C VAL A 113 7.04 30.39 8.17
N PHE A 114 6.21 29.45 7.71
CA PHE A 114 6.21 28.97 6.33
C PHE A 114 5.10 29.64 5.52
N LYS A 115 5.44 30.08 4.30
CA LYS A 115 4.49 30.66 3.34
C LYS A 115 4.52 29.91 2.02
N ALA A 116 3.38 29.89 1.34
CA ALA A 116 3.25 29.32 0.00
C ALA A 116 4.09 30.12 -1.01
N ASN A 117 4.75 29.42 -1.93
CA ASN A 117 5.49 30.05 -3.03
C ASN A 117 4.83 29.75 -4.40
N GLU A 118 5.51 30.09 -5.49
CA GLU A 118 5.02 29.94 -6.86
C GLU A 118 4.61 28.51 -7.25
N HIS A 119 5.03 27.49 -6.50
CA HIS A 119 4.68 26.09 -6.76
C HIS A 119 3.50 25.58 -5.95
N TRP A 120 2.94 26.38 -5.05
CA TRP A 120 1.74 26.02 -4.31
C TRP A 120 0.55 25.63 -5.21
N PRO A 121 0.26 26.36 -6.32
CA PRO A 121 -0.84 26.00 -7.23
C PRO A 121 -0.71 24.59 -7.82
N LEU A 122 0.53 24.13 -8.10
CA LEU A 122 0.77 22.77 -8.59
C LEU A 122 0.30 21.72 -7.58
N ILE A 123 0.55 21.94 -6.29
CA ILE A 123 0.19 20.98 -5.25
C ILE A 123 -1.32 20.95 -5.05
N VAL A 124 -1.97 22.12 -5.00
CA VAL A 124 -3.44 22.22 -4.95
C VAL A 124 -4.06 21.46 -6.12
N ARG A 125 -3.57 21.70 -7.35
CA ARG A 125 -4.08 21.06 -8.56
C ARG A 125 -3.87 19.54 -8.57
N ILE A 126 -2.72 19.05 -8.07
CA ILE A 126 -2.47 17.60 -7.92
C ILE A 126 -3.54 16.94 -7.05
N TRP A 127 -3.86 17.54 -5.90
CA TRP A 127 -4.82 16.96 -4.95
C TRP A 127 -6.27 17.09 -5.44
N GLU A 128 -6.61 18.15 -6.17
CA GLU A 128 -7.89 18.29 -6.85
C GLU A 128 -8.10 17.15 -7.88
N LEU A 129 -7.12 16.94 -8.76
CA LEU A 129 -7.18 15.90 -9.79
C LEU A 129 -7.15 14.48 -9.22
N ALA A 130 -6.51 14.28 -8.06
CA ALA A 130 -6.43 12.97 -7.41
C ALA A 130 -7.78 12.40 -7.00
N ARG A 131 -8.79 13.26 -6.82
CA ARG A 131 -10.19 12.86 -6.55
C ARG A 131 -10.76 11.97 -7.66
N THR A 132 -10.37 12.19 -8.92
CA THR A 132 -10.95 11.51 -10.09
C THR A 132 -9.94 10.69 -10.89
N MET A 133 -8.65 10.98 -10.78
CA MET A 133 -7.61 10.42 -11.66
C MET A 133 -6.45 9.75 -10.91
N GLY A 134 -5.74 8.84 -11.59
CA GLY A 134 -4.51 8.22 -11.10
C GLY A 134 -3.25 9.02 -11.45
N GLY A 135 -2.18 8.84 -10.67
CA GLY A 135 -0.97 9.70 -10.71
C GLY A 135 -0.32 9.93 -12.07
N ALA A 136 -0.38 9.01 -13.04
CA ALA A 136 0.17 9.29 -14.38
C ALA A 136 -0.75 10.14 -15.25
N ARG A 137 -2.07 9.99 -15.13
CA ARG A 137 -3.01 10.84 -15.88
C ARG A 137 -2.95 12.25 -15.32
N ILE A 138 -2.84 12.39 -14.00
CA ILE A 138 -2.57 13.68 -13.34
C ILE A 138 -1.28 14.30 -13.91
N ALA A 139 -0.18 13.55 -13.95
CA ALA A 139 1.07 14.05 -14.51
C ALA A 139 0.95 14.47 -16.00
N GLN A 140 0.11 13.80 -16.78
CA GLN A 140 -0.16 14.18 -18.17
C GLN A 140 -0.98 15.48 -18.26
N VAL A 141 -2.09 15.55 -17.54
CA VAL A 141 -2.97 16.74 -17.51
C VAL A 141 -2.18 17.97 -17.05
N LEU A 142 -1.36 17.83 -16.00
CA LEU A 142 -0.52 18.93 -15.51
C LEU A 142 0.51 19.40 -16.55
N LYS A 143 1.04 18.50 -17.39
CA LYS A 143 1.92 18.90 -18.50
C LYS A 143 1.16 19.65 -19.58
N GLU A 144 -0.03 19.19 -19.92
CA GLU A 144 -0.93 19.85 -20.89
C GLU A 144 -1.32 21.26 -20.38
N GLU A 145 -1.50 21.41 -19.07
CA GLU A 145 -1.74 22.70 -18.39
C GLU A 145 -0.46 23.57 -18.23
N GLY A 146 0.70 23.09 -18.69
CA GLY A 146 1.95 23.86 -18.70
C GLY A 146 2.77 23.81 -17.41
N PHE A 147 2.38 23.01 -16.42
CA PHE A 147 3.18 22.82 -15.21
C PHE A 147 4.50 22.11 -15.51
N LYS A 148 5.55 22.52 -14.80
CA LYS A 148 6.93 22.04 -14.98
C LYS A 148 7.48 21.40 -13.70
N SER A 149 8.39 20.44 -13.87
CA SER A 149 9.14 19.85 -12.76
C SER A 149 10.10 20.87 -12.15
N GLN A 150 10.10 20.95 -10.82
CA GLN A 150 11.00 21.77 -10.02
C GLN A 150 12.44 21.23 -9.98
N HIS A 151 12.61 19.93 -10.26
CA HIS A 151 13.90 19.24 -10.27
C HIS A 151 14.07 18.49 -11.59
N PRO A 152 14.27 19.19 -12.72
CA PRO A 152 14.61 18.52 -13.96
C PRO A 152 15.92 17.74 -13.79
N ARG A 153 16.01 16.56 -14.39
CA ARG A 153 17.31 15.90 -14.56
C ARG A 153 18.14 16.72 -15.53
N LYS A 154 19.46 16.73 -15.33
CA LYS A 154 20.39 17.49 -16.16
C LYS A 154 20.25 17.03 -17.62
N GLY A 155 19.88 17.95 -18.53
CA GLY A 155 19.68 17.65 -19.95
C GLY A 155 18.29 17.11 -20.34
N GLU A 156 17.38 16.91 -19.38
CA GLU A 156 15.99 16.55 -19.66
C GLU A 156 15.07 17.78 -19.59
N GLU A 157 14.00 17.79 -20.40
CA GLU A 157 12.95 18.78 -20.27
C GLU A 157 12.35 18.77 -18.84
N LYS A 158 11.86 19.93 -18.39
CA LYS A 158 11.21 20.10 -17.07
C LYS A 158 9.83 19.42 -17.02
N LEU A 159 9.70 18.17 -17.44
CA LEU A 159 8.44 17.44 -17.48
C LEU A 159 8.12 16.84 -16.11
N LEU A 160 6.87 16.96 -15.67
CA LEU A 160 6.39 16.27 -14.45
C LEU A 160 6.39 14.75 -14.63
N SER A 161 7.12 14.02 -13.79
CA SER A 161 7.10 12.56 -13.85
C SER A 161 5.87 12.00 -13.11
N PRO A 162 5.27 10.89 -13.58
CA PRO A 162 4.21 10.19 -12.83
C PRO A 162 4.64 9.78 -11.43
N GLU A 163 5.91 9.44 -11.25
CA GLU A 163 6.45 9.00 -9.97
C GLU A 163 6.52 10.15 -8.96
N PHE A 164 6.88 11.34 -9.42
CA PHE A 164 6.85 12.53 -8.60
C PHE A 164 5.45 12.81 -8.04
N VAL A 165 4.42 12.73 -8.90
CA VAL A 165 3.02 12.91 -8.47
C VAL A 165 2.62 11.83 -7.44
N ARG A 166 2.95 10.55 -7.69
CA ARG A 166 2.65 9.46 -6.75
C ARG A 166 3.34 9.66 -5.40
N LEU A 167 4.58 10.17 -5.39
CA LEU A 167 5.30 10.45 -4.15
C LEU A 167 4.62 11.56 -3.36
N LEU A 168 4.13 12.63 -4.02
CA LEU A 168 3.40 13.72 -3.37
C LEU A 168 2.08 13.25 -2.75
N LEU A 169 1.33 12.38 -3.44
CA LEU A 169 0.08 11.79 -2.95
C LEU A 169 0.26 10.82 -1.76
N LYS A 170 1.50 10.54 -1.35
CA LYS A 170 1.84 9.76 -0.15
C LYS A 170 2.27 10.63 1.04
N ARG A 171 2.59 11.92 0.82
CA ARG A 171 3.16 12.77 1.87
C ARG A 171 2.07 13.35 2.75
N ARG A 172 2.28 13.28 4.07
CA ARG A 172 1.43 13.96 5.08
C ARG A 172 1.76 15.45 5.26
N THR A 173 2.81 15.95 4.61
CA THR A 173 3.16 17.38 4.65
C THR A 173 2.09 18.30 4.06
N VAL A 174 1.13 17.77 3.29
CA VAL A 174 -0.03 18.53 2.79
C VAL A 174 -1.12 18.75 3.84
N LEU A 175 -1.05 18.04 4.96
CA LEU A 175 -1.90 18.22 6.14
C LEU A 175 -1.34 19.28 7.09
N GLY A 176 -0.18 19.86 6.75
CA GLY A 176 0.55 20.76 7.64
C GLY A 176 1.51 20.05 8.60
N GLU A 177 1.71 18.75 8.46
CA GLU A 177 2.50 17.95 9.41
C GLU A 177 3.99 17.85 9.02
N PHE A 178 4.85 17.84 10.02
CA PHE A 178 6.26 17.45 9.91
C PHE A 178 6.49 16.07 10.50
N GLN A 179 7.07 15.14 9.74
CA GLN A 179 7.46 13.82 10.24
C GLN A 179 8.96 13.80 10.54
N PRO A 180 9.38 13.75 11.81
CA PRO A 180 10.78 13.54 12.15
C PRO A 180 11.27 12.19 11.61
N ARG A 181 12.49 12.14 11.06
CA ARG A 181 13.09 10.94 10.46
C ARG A 181 14.54 10.78 10.90
N ARG A 182 14.95 9.53 11.17
CA ARG A 182 16.35 9.17 11.47
C ARG A 182 17.13 8.80 10.19
N LYS A 183 18.43 8.52 10.34
CA LYS A 183 19.43 8.29 9.27
C LYS A 183 19.03 7.22 8.21
N ASN A 184 18.03 6.39 8.49
CA ASN A 184 17.51 5.36 7.56
C ASN A 184 16.13 5.73 6.97
N ASN A 185 15.75 7.01 6.97
CA ASN A 185 14.41 7.51 6.62
C ASN A 185 13.26 6.92 7.46
N LYS A 186 13.55 6.18 8.52
CA LYS A 186 12.54 5.66 9.44
C LYS A 186 11.91 6.83 10.23
N PRO A 187 10.57 6.85 10.35
CA PRO A 187 9.88 7.78 11.25
C PRO A 187 10.45 7.71 12.67
N ALA A 188 10.60 8.85 13.31
CA ALA A 188 11.08 8.98 14.67
C ALA A 188 10.02 9.70 15.51
N GLY A 189 9.14 8.93 16.13
CA GLY A 189 7.98 9.46 16.85
C GLY A 189 6.80 9.87 15.93
N PRO A 190 5.72 10.38 16.54
CA PRO A 190 4.53 10.80 15.81
C PRO A 190 4.81 12.03 14.92
N PRO A 191 4.03 12.24 13.84
CA PRO A 191 4.02 13.50 13.10
C PRO A 191 3.72 14.69 14.03
N ILE A 192 4.38 15.81 13.79
CA ILE A 192 4.15 17.07 14.51
C ILE A 192 3.19 17.91 13.65
N PRO A 193 1.94 18.15 14.09
CA PRO A 193 0.96 18.92 13.32
C PRO A 193 1.25 20.44 13.36
N GLY A 194 0.63 21.20 12.44
CA GLY A 194 0.67 22.67 12.44
C GLY A 194 2.02 23.30 12.08
N VAL A 195 2.97 22.53 11.54
CA VAL A 195 4.30 23.02 11.16
C VAL A 195 4.25 23.72 9.80
N PHE A 196 3.46 23.21 8.86
CA PHE A 196 3.31 23.76 7.51
C PHE A 196 1.87 24.23 7.28
N PRO A 197 1.65 25.18 6.35
CA PRO A 197 0.30 25.49 5.87
C PRO A 197 -0.37 24.24 5.27
N PRO A 198 -1.58 23.85 5.70
CA PRO A 198 -2.29 22.72 5.12
C PRO A 198 -2.81 23.07 3.71
N VAL A 199 -2.71 22.12 2.79
CA VAL A 199 -3.29 22.18 1.43
C VAL A 199 -4.69 21.57 1.42
N ILE A 200 -4.89 20.51 2.20
CA ILE A 200 -6.14 19.76 2.31
C ILE A 200 -6.37 19.32 3.76
N THR A 201 -7.61 18.91 4.06
CA THR A 201 -7.99 18.37 5.37
C THR A 201 -7.63 16.88 5.53
N GLU A 202 -7.55 16.38 6.77
CA GLU A 202 -7.33 14.94 7.06
C GLU A 202 -8.44 14.07 6.44
N VAL A 203 -9.69 14.54 6.49
CA VAL A 203 -10.85 13.87 5.89
C VAL A 203 -10.67 13.68 4.38
N GLU A 204 -10.29 14.75 3.68
CA GLU A 204 -10.03 14.68 2.24
C GLU A 204 -8.83 13.80 1.91
N TRP A 205 -7.77 13.87 2.72
CA TRP A 205 -6.58 13.05 2.53
C TRP A 205 -6.92 11.57 2.63
N LYS A 206 -7.62 11.15 3.69
CA LYS A 206 -8.09 9.77 3.86
C LYS A 206 -8.97 9.31 2.71
N LYS A 207 -9.93 10.14 2.27
CA LYS A 207 -10.81 9.83 1.14
C LYS A 207 -10.02 9.60 -0.17
N ILE A 208 -9.08 10.49 -0.48
CA ILE A 208 -8.27 10.39 -1.70
C ILE A 208 -7.31 9.19 -1.61
N ARG A 209 -6.74 8.92 -0.43
CA ARG A 209 -5.92 7.73 -0.19
C ARG A 209 -6.70 6.44 -0.40
N GLY A 210 -7.93 6.34 0.11
CA GLY A 210 -8.82 5.20 -0.14
C GLY A 210 -9.03 4.98 -1.63
N ILE A 211 -9.39 6.03 -2.38
CA ILE A 211 -9.56 5.96 -3.84
C ILE A 211 -8.28 5.49 -4.56
N ILE A 212 -7.10 5.93 -4.11
CA ILE A 212 -5.81 5.53 -4.70
C ILE A 212 -5.50 4.07 -4.37
N GLU A 213 -5.73 3.65 -3.13
CA GLU A 213 -5.48 2.29 -2.65
C GLU A 213 -6.43 1.29 -3.33
N ASP A 214 -7.70 1.65 -3.54
CA ASP A 214 -8.67 0.86 -4.32
C ASP A 214 -8.21 0.64 -5.77
N ARG A 215 -7.48 1.60 -6.35
CA ARG A 215 -6.88 1.45 -7.68
C ARG A 215 -5.63 0.55 -7.64
N ASP A 216 -4.78 0.72 -6.63
CA ASP A 216 -3.51 -0.01 -6.47
C ASP A 216 -3.71 -1.48 -6.01
N THR A 217 -4.82 -1.81 -5.35
CA THR A 217 -5.23 -3.19 -5.07
C THR A 217 -5.52 -3.97 -6.36
N GLY A 218 -5.50 -3.32 -7.52
CA GLY A 218 -5.59 -3.99 -8.80
C GLY A 218 -7.03 -4.26 -9.21
N LEU A 219 -8.02 -3.61 -8.58
CA LEU A 219 -9.41 -3.48 -9.04
C LEU A 219 -9.61 -2.26 -9.98
N GLY A 220 -8.62 -1.38 -10.13
CA GLY A 220 -8.67 -0.21 -11.02
C GLY A 220 -8.56 -0.54 -12.52
N ALA A 221 -9.10 0.32 -13.39
CA ALA A 221 -9.05 0.15 -14.85
C ALA A 221 -7.61 0.09 -15.38
N THR A 222 -7.31 -0.94 -16.16
CA THR A 222 -5.97 -1.19 -16.74
C THR A 222 -5.71 -0.18 -17.85
N ARG A 223 -4.50 0.41 -17.91
CA ARG A 223 -4.11 1.44 -18.91
C ARG A 223 -4.10 0.97 -20.37
N SER A 224 -4.38 -0.30 -20.61
CA SER A 224 -4.31 -0.90 -21.92
C SER A 224 -5.58 -0.56 -22.71
N LYS A 225 -5.41 -0.10 -23.95
CA LYS A 225 -6.52 0.01 -24.92
C LYS A 225 -7.10 -1.36 -25.31
N LYS A 226 -6.51 -2.47 -24.82
CA LYS A 226 -6.90 -3.86 -25.06
C LYS A 226 -7.07 -4.61 -23.74
N LYS A 227 -8.21 -5.24 -23.52
CA LYS A 227 -8.45 -6.07 -22.33
C LYS A 227 -8.03 -7.50 -22.60
N HIS A 228 -6.73 -7.80 -22.42
CA HIS A 228 -6.15 -9.11 -22.76
C HIS A 228 -6.69 -10.29 -21.93
N ASN A 229 -7.04 -10.06 -20.67
CA ASN A 229 -7.68 -11.05 -19.81
C ASN A 229 -9.13 -10.62 -19.55
N LEU A 230 -10.09 -11.38 -20.08
CA LEU A 230 -11.52 -11.11 -19.92
C LEU A 230 -11.98 -11.32 -18.46
N PHE A 231 -11.31 -12.22 -17.73
CA PHE A 231 -11.62 -12.58 -16.35
C PHE A 231 -10.69 -11.88 -15.34
N GLU A 232 -10.07 -10.76 -15.76
CA GLU A 232 -9.22 -9.95 -14.89
C GLU A 232 -9.93 -9.62 -13.57
N LYS A 233 -9.18 -9.69 -12.47
CA LYS A 233 -9.63 -9.53 -11.07
C LYS A 233 -10.59 -10.60 -10.54
N ARG A 234 -10.93 -11.61 -11.35
CA ARG A 234 -11.74 -12.75 -10.90
C ARG A 234 -11.06 -14.10 -11.12
N SER A 235 -9.79 -14.10 -11.49
CA SER A 235 -8.98 -15.31 -11.61
C SER A 235 -8.10 -15.47 -10.36
N PHE A 236 -8.16 -16.63 -9.69
CA PHE A 236 -7.47 -16.88 -8.43
C PHE A 236 -6.71 -18.22 -8.43
N CYS A 237 -5.68 -18.28 -7.61
CA CYS A 237 -4.84 -19.45 -7.43
C CYS A 237 -5.55 -20.45 -6.51
N ALA A 238 -5.74 -21.68 -6.99
CA ALA A 238 -6.31 -22.77 -6.18
C ALA A 238 -5.51 -23.07 -4.89
N GLN A 239 -4.20 -22.77 -4.89
CA GLN A 239 -3.29 -23.14 -3.80
C GLN A 239 -3.26 -22.14 -2.65
N CYS A 240 -3.22 -20.83 -2.94
CA CYS A 240 -3.05 -19.79 -1.91
C CYS A 240 -4.22 -18.81 -1.83
N GLY A 241 -5.27 -19.05 -2.63
CA GLY A 241 -6.43 -18.16 -2.80
C GLY A 241 -6.12 -16.81 -3.44
N GLY A 242 -4.84 -16.49 -3.69
CA GLY A 242 -4.41 -15.18 -4.19
C GLY A 242 -4.72 -14.96 -5.66
N LEU A 243 -4.85 -13.69 -6.06
CA LEU A 243 -5.16 -13.31 -7.44
C LEU A 243 -4.13 -13.85 -8.46
N MET A 244 -4.62 -14.36 -9.59
CA MET A 244 -3.81 -14.72 -10.75
C MET A 244 -3.66 -13.51 -11.66
N GLY A 245 -2.41 -13.17 -11.99
CA GLY A 245 -2.09 -12.22 -13.03
C GLY A 245 -2.04 -12.91 -14.40
N TRP A 246 -2.33 -12.16 -15.45
CA TRP A 246 -2.04 -12.58 -16.82
C TRP A 246 -0.68 -12.03 -17.24
N SER A 247 0.18 -12.88 -17.80
CA SER A 247 1.46 -12.50 -18.39
C SER A 247 1.43 -12.79 -19.88
N PRO A 248 1.68 -11.79 -20.75
CA PRO A 248 1.88 -12.08 -22.16
C PRO A 248 3.08 -13.01 -22.32
N GLN A 249 3.02 -13.93 -23.29
CA GLN A 249 4.22 -14.56 -23.81
C GLN A 249 4.64 -13.80 -25.06
N THR A 250 5.93 -13.49 -25.16
CA THR A 250 6.50 -12.89 -26.36
C THR A 250 6.38 -13.88 -27.51
N SER A 251 5.86 -13.43 -28.64
CA SER A 251 5.90 -14.18 -29.89
C SER A 251 7.36 -14.56 -30.17
N LYS A 252 7.61 -15.84 -30.45
CA LYS A 252 8.96 -16.30 -30.80
C LYS A 252 9.02 -16.63 -32.28
N GLN A 253 10.05 -16.14 -32.94
CA GLN A 253 10.40 -16.58 -34.28
C GLN A 253 10.91 -18.03 -34.20
N LEU A 254 10.32 -18.90 -35.00
CA LEU A 254 10.71 -20.29 -35.18
C LEU A 254 11.89 -20.37 -36.15
N ALA A 255 12.56 -21.52 -36.19
CA ALA A 255 13.72 -21.75 -37.06
C ALA A 255 13.40 -21.65 -38.56
N ASP A 256 12.13 -21.79 -38.93
CA ASP A 256 11.60 -21.62 -40.29
C ASP A 256 11.26 -20.15 -40.63
N GLY A 257 11.55 -19.20 -39.72
CA GLY A 257 11.27 -17.79 -39.89
C GLY A 257 9.84 -17.37 -39.55
N SER A 258 8.93 -18.32 -39.26
CA SER A 258 7.55 -18.03 -38.88
C SER A 258 7.46 -17.53 -37.43
N MET A 259 6.46 -16.69 -37.13
CA MET A 259 6.22 -16.19 -35.78
C MET A 259 5.20 -17.08 -35.08
N ARG A 260 5.58 -17.70 -33.97
CA ARG A 260 4.65 -18.42 -33.09
C ARG A 260 4.17 -17.49 -31.98
N ASP A 261 2.91 -17.09 -32.08
CA ASP A 261 2.21 -16.42 -30.99
C ASP A 261 1.87 -17.45 -29.92
N TYR A 262 2.22 -17.13 -28.68
CA TYR A 262 1.86 -17.95 -27.53
C TYR A 262 0.73 -17.26 -26.79
N PRO A 263 -0.39 -17.95 -26.48
CA PRO A 263 -1.40 -17.40 -25.60
C PRO A 263 -0.73 -17.06 -24.27
N GLY A 264 -1.04 -15.89 -23.70
CA GLY A 264 -0.47 -15.49 -22.41
C GLY A 264 -0.77 -16.54 -21.32
N ASN A 265 -0.05 -16.48 -20.21
CA ASN A 265 -0.25 -17.43 -19.10
C ASN A 265 -0.82 -16.74 -17.87
N TYR A 266 -1.72 -17.42 -17.19
CA TYR A 266 -2.01 -17.16 -15.79
C TYR A 266 -0.80 -17.47 -14.92
N ARG A 267 -0.46 -16.55 -14.02
CA ARG A 267 0.60 -16.69 -13.02
C ARG A 267 0.08 -16.25 -11.65
N CYS A 268 0.35 -17.04 -10.62
CA CYS A 268 0.01 -16.66 -9.26
C CYS A 268 0.78 -15.39 -8.87
N ARG A 269 0.05 -14.32 -8.51
CA ARG A 269 0.68 -13.03 -8.17
C ARG A 269 1.42 -13.08 -6.83
N VAL A 270 0.92 -13.90 -5.88
CA VAL A 270 1.58 -14.14 -4.60
C VAL A 270 2.91 -14.84 -4.84
N GLY A 271 2.89 -15.99 -5.54
CA GLY A 271 4.10 -16.76 -5.88
C GLY A 271 5.08 -16.02 -6.80
N HIS A 272 4.61 -15.02 -7.57
CA HIS A 272 5.48 -14.17 -8.37
C HIS A 272 6.23 -13.13 -7.53
N LYS A 273 5.62 -12.64 -6.43
CA LYS A 273 6.25 -11.66 -5.55
C LYS A 273 7.14 -12.32 -4.50
N ASP A 274 6.68 -13.46 -4.00
CA ASP A 274 7.33 -14.20 -2.93
C ASP A 274 7.15 -15.70 -3.22
N HIS A 275 8.27 -16.35 -3.57
CA HIS A 275 8.29 -17.75 -3.97
C HIS A 275 7.94 -18.70 -2.80
N ASP A 276 8.17 -18.28 -1.56
CA ASP A 276 7.94 -19.09 -0.35
C ASP A 276 6.50 -18.94 0.17
N ALA A 277 5.83 -17.84 -0.19
CA ALA A 277 4.45 -17.57 0.20
C ALA A 277 3.41 -18.42 -0.57
N CYS A 278 3.72 -18.89 -1.78
CA CYS A 278 2.85 -19.77 -2.54
C CYS A 278 3.67 -20.81 -3.33
N ASN A 279 3.65 -22.05 -2.83
CA ASN A 279 4.50 -23.13 -3.31
C ASN A 279 4.04 -23.73 -4.65
N VAL A 280 4.31 -23.02 -5.74
CA VAL A 280 4.27 -23.59 -7.10
C VAL A 280 5.65 -24.14 -7.45
N LYS A 281 6.16 -25.11 -6.66
CA LYS A 281 7.46 -25.80 -6.86
C LYS A 281 8.66 -24.86 -7.10
N GLY A 282 8.73 -23.70 -6.44
CA GLY A 282 9.85 -22.75 -6.56
C GLY A 282 10.10 -22.22 -7.99
N LYS A 283 9.19 -22.42 -8.95
CA LYS A 283 9.32 -21.98 -10.35
C LYS A 283 8.10 -21.20 -10.79
N GLN A 284 8.27 -20.27 -11.71
CA GLN A 284 7.16 -19.50 -12.32
C GLN A 284 6.34 -20.39 -13.27
N VAL A 285 5.59 -21.35 -12.73
CA VAL A 285 4.78 -22.26 -13.56
C VAL A 285 3.52 -21.53 -14.01
N GLY A 286 3.53 -21.03 -15.24
CA GLY A 286 2.36 -20.39 -15.87
C GLY A 286 1.35 -21.43 -16.38
N THR A 287 0.05 -21.17 -16.22
CA THR A 287 -1.02 -21.96 -16.85
C THR A 287 -1.53 -21.23 -18.08
N PRO A 288 -1.65 -21.88 -19.26
CA PRO A 288 -2.14 -21.23 -20.46
C PRO A 288 -3.49 -20.54 -20.24
N TYR A 289 -3.59 -19.28 -20.64
CA TYR A 289 -4.86 -18.57 -20.70
C TYR A 289 -5.54 -18.90 -22.02
N ASN A 290 -6.65 -19.66 -21.96
CA ASN A 290 -7.49 -19.93 -23.11
C ASN A 290 -8.88 -19.33 -22.87
N GLU A 291 -9.11 -18.15 -23.44
CA GLU A 291 -10.39 -17.44 -23.29
C GLU A 291 -11.57 -18.22 -23.84
N VAL A 292 -11.42 -18.92 -24.97
CA VAL A 292 -12.49 -19.68 -25.60
C VAL A 292 -12.94 -20.82 -24.69
N ALA A 293 -11.99 -21.58 -24.16
CA ALA A 293 -12.29 -22.68 -23.23
C ALA A 293 -12.96 -22.19 -21.94
N LEU A 294 -12.59 -21.01 -21.44
CA LEU A 294 -13.24 -20.41 -20.26
C LEU A 294 -14.67 -19.94 -20.56
N LEU A 295 -14.92 -19.39 -21.76
CA LEU A 295 -16.26 -19.00 -22.18
C LEU A 295 -17.17 -20.20 -22.40
N GLU A 296 -16.64 -21.30 -22.95
CA GLU A 296 -17.36 -22.58 -23.07
C GLU A 296 -17.69 -23.15 -21.69
N MET A 297 -16.73 -23.16 -20.77
CA MET A 297 -16.96 -23.59 -19.39
C MET A 297 -18.02 -22.74 -18.66
N LEU A 298 -18.05 -21.43 -18.95
CA LEU A 298 -19.07 -20.52 -18.44
C LEU A 298 -20.44 -20.75 -19.12
N HIS A 299 -20.45 -21.23 -20.36
CA HIS A 299 -21.66 -21.56 -21.11
C HIS A 299 -22.36 -22.78 -20.53
N ASP A 300 -21.57 -23.81 -20.23
CA ASP A 300 -22.02 -25.07 -19.65
C ASP A 300 -22.26 -24.97 -18.13
N PHE A 301 -21.98 -23.81 -17.54
CA PHE A 301 -22.21 -23.57 -16.12
C PHE A 301 -23.70 -23.75 -15.74
N ARG A 302 -23.94 -24.34 -14.57
CA ARG A 302 -25.28 -24.65 -14.05
C ARG A 302 -25.97 -23.39 -13.50
N TRP A 303 -26.36 -22.50 -14.41
CA TRP A 303 -26.96 -21.19 -14.09
C TRP A 303 -28.24 -21.28 -13.26
N GLU A 304 -29.04 -22.34 -13.44
CA GLU A 304 -30.25 -22.57 -12.64
C GLU A 304 -29.97 -22.79 -11.16
N ASP A 305 -28.89 -23.49 -10.82
CA ASP A 305 -28.52 -23.74 -9.44
C ASP A 305 -27.99 -22.45 -8.79
N ARG A 306 -27.19 -21.69 -9.54
CA ARG A 306 -26.66 -20.40 -9.10
C ARG A 306 -27.75 -19.37 -8.82
N TYR A 307 -28.77 -19.32 -9.66
CA TYR A 307 -29.91 -18.41 -9.51
C TYR A 307 -31.12 -19.09 -8.84
N SER A 308 -30.93 -20.24 -8.20
CA SER A 308 -32.01 -20.89 -7.45
C SER A 308 -32.57 -19.93 -6.40
N SER A 309 -33.89 -19.96 -6.21
CA SER A 309 -34.57 -19.10 -5.22
C SER A 309 -33.96 -19.30 -3.83
N THR A 310 -33.61 -20.53 -3.47
CA THR A 310 -33.01 -20.88 -2.18
C THR A 310 -31.65 -20.18 -1.94
N SER A 311 -30.74 -20.21 -2.91
CA SER A 311 -29.43 -19.54 -2.79
C SER A 311 -29.56 -18.02 -2.76
N HIS A 312 -30.53 -17.48 -3.50
CA HIS A 312 -30.84 -16.06 -3.45
C HIS A 312 -31.41 -15.63 -2.09
N ASP A 313 -32.33 -16.43 -1.54
CA ASP A 313 -32.95 -16.18 -0.24
C ASP A 313 -31.90 -16.21 0.89
N GLU A 314 -30.91 -17.11 0.80
CA GLU A 314 -29.74 -17.12 1.68
C GLU A 314 -28.90 -15.85 1.56
N GLU A 315 -28.57 -15.41 0.33
CA GLU A 315 -27.82 -14.17 0.10
C GLU A 315 -28.56 -12.94 0.66
N VAL A 316 -29.88 -12.86 0.46
CA VAL A 316 -30.73 -11.79 1.00
C VAL A 316 -30.77 -11.85 2.53
N THR A 317 -30.86 -13.05 3.11
CA THR A 317 -30.87 -13.25 4.56
C THR A 317 -29.54 -12.81 5.18
N GLN A 318 -28.40 -13.21 4.61
CA GLN A 318 -27.08 -12.79 5.06
C GLN A 318 -26.89 -11.27 4.94
N ALA A 319 -27.28 -10.67 3.82
CA ALA A 319 -27.20 -9.22 3.64
C ALA A 319 -28.07 -8.47 4.65
N ARG A 320 -29.24 -9.01 4.99
CA ARG A 320 -30.13 -8.47 6.02
C ARG A 320 -29.54 -8.57 7.42
N GLN A 321 -28.94 -9.72 7.79
CA GLN A 321 -28.25 -9.88 9.06
C GLN A 321 -27.07 -8.92 9.20
N HIS A 322 -26.30 -8.72 8.12
CA HIS A 322 -25.21 -7.76 8.10
C HIS A 322 -25.69 -6.31 8.25
N LEU A 323 -26.82 -5.95 7.63
CA LEU A 323 -27.43 -4.62 7.81
C LEU A 323 -27.82 -4.39 9.27
N LEU A 324 -28.50 -5.37 9.90
CA LEU A 324 -28.89 -5.28 11.31
C LEU A 324 -27.68 -5.09 12.23
N ALA A 325 -26.58 -5.82 12.01
CA ALA A 325 -25.36 -5.67 12.78
C ALA A 325 -24.75 -4.27 12.65
N LEU A 326 -24.79 -3.67 11.44
CA LEU A 326 -24.30 -2.31 11.23
C LEU A 326 -25.23 -1.26 11.86
N GLU A 327 -26.55 -1.45 11.83
CA GLU A 327 -27.53 -0.58 12.50
C GLU A 327 -27.34 -0.58 14.01
N GLU A 328 -27.00 -1.73 14.62
CA GLU A 328 -26.64 -1.82 16.04
C GLU A 328 -25.40 -0.97 16.37
N VAL A 329 -24.36 -1.06 15.54
CA VAL A 329 -23.13 -0.25 15.69
C VAL A 329 -23.44 1.23 15.53
N GLN A 330 -24.21 1.62 14.52
CA GLN A 330 -24.65 3.01 14.31
C GLN A 330 -25.41 3.51 15.55
N GLY A 331 -26.38 2.74 16.06
CA GLY A 331 -27.14 3.09 17.25
C GLY A 331 -26.29 3.21 18.53
N ALA A 332 -25.21 2.44 18.64
CA ALA A 332 -24.25 2.59 19.74
C ALA A 332 -23.41 3.88 19.60
N LYS A 333 -22.96 4.22 18.39
CA LYS A 333 -22.23 5.47 18.11
C LYS A 333 -23.11 6.71 18.33
N GLN A 334 -24.37 6.65 17.90
CA GLN A 334 -25.34 7.73 18.12
C GLN A 334 -25.54 8.01 19.60
N ARG A 335 -25.70 6.95 20.42
CA ARG A 335 -25.81 7.09 21.88
C ARG A 335 -24.59 7.77 22.51
N ILE A 336 -23.39 7.50 22.01
CA ILE A 336 -22.17 8.17 22.50
C ILE A 336 -22.22 9.67 22.18
N VAL A 337 -22.55 10.03 20.94
CA VAL A 337 -22.71 11.44 20.53
C VAL A 337 -23.77 12.15 21.38
N ASP A 338 -24.92 11.51 21.58
CA ASP A 338 -26.02 12.08 22.37
C ASP A 338 -25.63 12.28 23.83
N ASN A 339 -24.93 11.31 24.43
CA ASN A 339 -24.41 11.42 25.80
C ASN A 339 -23.41 12.58 25.95
N ILE A 340 -22.51 12.77 24.98
CA ILE A 340 -21.56 13.88 24.98
C ILE A 340 -22.29 15.22 24.85
N LYS A 341 -23.24 15.33 23.92
CA LYS A 341 -24.07 16.55 23.72
C LYS A 341 -24.88 16.90 24.98
N GLN A 342 -25.46 15.90 25.64
CA GLN A 342 -26.16 16.08 26.91
C GLN A 342 -25.20 16.54 28.02
N GLY A 343 -24.00 15.95 28.10
CA GLY A 343 -22.97 16.38 29.05
C GLY A 343 -22.54 17.84 28.86
N ILE A 344 -22.34 18.25 27.60
CA ILE A 344 -22.01 19.65 27.26
C ILE A 344 -23.15 20.60 27.66
N SER A 345 -24.38 20.22 27.34
CA SER A 345 -25.58 21.02 27.67
C SER A 345 -25.76 21.17 29.17
N LYS A 346 -25.51 20.11 29.95
CA LYS A 346 -25.56 20.15 31.41
C LYS A 346 -24.48 21.07 32.00
N ALA A 347 -23.24 20.96 31.52
CA ALA A 347 -22.14 21.83 31.96
C ALA A 347 -22.41 23.32 31.68
N LEU A 348 -23.00 23.62 30.52
CA LEU A 348 -23.43 24.98 30.15
C LEU A 348 -24.55 25.51 31.07
N MET A 349 -25.54 24.67 31.42
CA MET A 349 -26.60 25.04 32.35
C MET A 349 -26.10 25.29 33.78
N GLU A 350 -25.05 24.60 34.20
CA GLU A 350 -24.40 24.76 35.51
C GLU A 350 -23.42 25.95 35.55
N GLY A 351 -23.31 26.74 34.48
CA GLY A 351 -22.46 27.93 34.39
C GLY A 351 -20.97 27.63 34.27
N GLN A 352 -20.60 26.38 33.99
CA GLN A 352 -19.21 25.98 33.77
C GLN A 352 -18.84 26.18 32.29
N ALA A 353 -17.63 26.67 32.04
CA ALA A 353 -17.09 26.75 30.69
C ALA A 353 -16.93 25.32 30.11
N PRO A 354 -17.41 25.05 28.88
CA PRO A 354 -17.22 23.75 28.25
C PRO A 354 -15.72 23.42 28.19
N ASN A 355 -15.33 22.26 28.75
CA ASN A 355 -13.95 21.78 28.64
C ASN A 355 -13.60 21.64 27.15
N PRO A 356 -12.48 22.22 26.66
CA PRO A 356 -12.01 22.05 25.28
C PRO A 356 -11.84 20.57 24.87
N ALA A 357 -11.65 19.67 25.82
CA ALA A 357 -11.62 18.23 25.55
C ALA A 357 -12.98 17.67 25.08
N PHE A 358 -14.10 18.31 25.42
CA PHE A 358 -15.43 17.90 24.96
C PHE A 358 -15.66 18.19 23.48
N THR A 359 -15.08 19.27 22.96
CA THR A 359 -15.18 19.61 21.53
C THR A 359 -14.40 18.63 20.68
N GLU A 360 -13.17 18.29 21.08
CA GLU A 360 -12.35 17.30 20.37
C GLU A 360 -12.98 15.90 20.42
N THR A 361 -13.46 15.46 21.60
CA THR A 361 -14.12 14.15 21.72
C THR A 361 -15.47 14.09 21.00
N LEU A 362 -16.20 15.21 20.88
CA LEU A 362 -17.41 15.28 20.09
C LEU A 362 -17.11 15.18 18.58
N GLU A 363 -16.09 15.90 18.09
CA GLU A 363 -15.67 15.82 16.69
C GLU A 363 -15.24 14.40 16.29
N GLU A 364 -14.50 13.70 17.17
CA GLU A 364 -14.13 12.30 16.96
C GLU A 364 -15.36 11.36 16.96
N ALA A 365 -16.30 11.58 17.87
CA ALA A 365 -17.52 10.77 17.97
C ALA A 365 -18.46 11.00 16.78
N ASP A 366 -18.63 12.24 16.33
CA ASP A 366 -19.41 12.60 15.14
C ASP A 366 -18.75 12.01 13.87
N ALA A 367 -17.42 12.06 13.76
CA ALA A 367 -16.71 11.42 12.64
C ALA A 367 -16.94 9.90 12.60
N ALA A 368 -16.89 9.24 13.76
CA ALA A 368 -17.15 7.80 13.87
C ALA A 368 -18.62 7.44 13.58
N LEU A 369 -19.58 8.30 13.95
CA LEU A 369 -21.00 8.14 13.62
C LEU A 369 -21.23 8.24 12.11
N ILE A 370 -20.67 9.25 11.46
CA ILE A 370 -20.75 9.42 9.99
C ILE A 370 -20.19 8.21 9.27
N GLU A 371 -19.11 7.60 9.75
CA GLU A 371 -18.54 6.38 9.16
C GLU A 371 -19.52 5.20 9.28
N ALA A 372 -20.16 5.03 10.44
CA ALA A 372 -21.18 3.99 10.65
C ALA A 372 -22.42 4.21 9.78
N GLU A 373 -22.93 5.45 9.66
CA GLU A 373 -24.05 5.81 8.79
C GLU A 373 -23.78 5.48 7.32
N ASN A 374 -22.57 5.80 6.84
CA ASN A 374 -22.15 5.48 5.48
C ASN A 374 -22.11 3.96 5.25
N ALA A 375 -21.62 3.19 6.22
CA ALA A 375 -21.59 1.73 6.13
C ALA A 375 -23.01 1.14 6.04
N VAL A 376 -23.95 1.62 6.86
CA VAL A 376 -25.37 1.24 6.80
C VAL A 376 -25.99 1.58 5.45
N ALA A 377 -25.78 2.81 4.95
CA ALA A 377 -26.30 3.23 3.65
C ALA A 377 -25.77 2.39 2.48
N ILE A 378 -24.50 1.94 2.54
CA ILE A 378 -23.92 1.04 1.54
C ILE A 378 -24.55 -0.35 1.63
N ALA A 379 -24.71 -0.89 2.85
CA ALA A 379 -25.31 -2.20 3.07
C ALA A 379 -26.79 -2.24 2.64
N ASP A 380 -27.56 -1.18 2.92
CA ASP A 380 -28.96 -1.07 2.53
C ASP A 380 -29.12 -1.01 1.00
N ARG A 381 -28.32 -0.20 0.30
CA ARG A 381 -28.28 -0.20 -1.17
C ARG A 381 -27.96 -1.57 -1.74
N LYS A 382 -27.04 -2.31 -1.11
CA LYS A 382 -26.69 -3.67 -1.51
C LYS A 382 -27.87 -4.64 -1.30
N LEU A 383 -28.60 -4.53 -0.19
CA LEU A 383 -29.79 -5.33 0.08
C LEU A 383 -30.92 -5.02 -0.90
N ALA A 384 -31.18 -3.74 -1.20
CA ALA A 384 -32.15 -3.30 -2.20
C ALA A 384 -31.79 -3.79 -3.61
N ALA A 385 -30.51 -3.76 -3.96
CA ALA A 385 -30.01 -4.30 -5.22
C ALA A 385 -30.12 -5.84 -5.29
N LEU A 386 -30.00 -6.56 -4.18
CA LEU A 386 -30.25 -8.00 -4.14
C LEU A 386 -31.74 -8.29 -4.34
N LYS A 387 -32.63 -7.63 -3.58
CA LYS A 387 -34.09 -7.83 -3.66
C LYS A 387 -34.69 -7.55 -5.05
N SER A 388 -34.07 -6.66 -5.83
CA SER A 388 -34.54 -6.30 -7.17
C SER A 388 -33.99 -7.20 -8.29
N LYS A 389 -33.11 -8.18 -7.98
CA LYS A 389 -32.59 -9.11 -8.99
C LYS A 389 -33.67 -10.08 -9.45
N THR A 390 -33.70 -10.31 -10.76
CA THR A 390 -34.40 -11.45 -11.33
C THR A 390 -33.76 -12.74 -10.83
N VAL A 391 -34.56 -13.73 -10.45
CA VAL A 391 -34.10 -15.03 -9.91
C VAL A 391 -34.69 -16.20 -10.71
N GLY A 392 -34.14 -17.39 -10.48
CA GLY A 392 -34.59 -18.64 -11.06
C GLY A 392 -34.31 -18.76 -12.56
N LYS A 393 -35.22 -19.43 -13.26
CA LYS A 393 -35.07 -19.77 -14.70
C LYS A 393 -34.96 -18.55 -15.60
N ALA A 394 -35.60 -17.43 -15.24
CA ALA A 394 -35.54 -16.19 -16.03
C ALA A 394 -34.13 -15.58 -16.01
N ALA A 395 -33.51 -15.49 -14.83
CA ALA A 395 -32.14 -15.00 -14.68
C ALA A 395 -31.11 -15.92 -15.34
N ALA A 396 -31.29 -17.24 -15.21
CA ALA A 396 -30.45 -18.22 -15.89
C ALA A 396 -30.53 -18.08 -17.42
N ARG A 397 -31.73 -17.87 -17.97
CA ARG A 397 -31.93 -17.63 -19.40
C ARG A 397 -31.28 -16.33 -19.86
N GLU A 398 -31.38 -15.26 -19.07
CA GLU A 398 -30.75 -13.97 -19.37
C GLU A 398 -29.21 -14.08 -19.38
N ALA A 399 -28.63 -14.75 -18.38
CA ALA A 399 -27.20 -14.99 -18.30
C ALA A 399 -26.68 -15.78 -19.53
N ARG A 400 -27.38 -16.86 -19.91
CA ARG A 400 -27.05 -17.62 -21.13
C ARG A 400 -27.17 -16.77 -22.40
N ALA A 401 -28.21 -15.95 -22.51
CA ALA A 401 -28.41 -15.08 -23.66
C ALA A 401 -27.30 -14.04 -23.80
N LYS A 402 -26.91 -13.40 -22.69
CA LYS A 402 -25.78 -12.46 -22.62
C LYS A 402 -24.47 -13.12 -23.05
N LEU A 403 -24.17 -14.29 -22.52
CA LEU A 403 -22.97 -15.03 -22.87
C LEU A 403 -22.96 -15.46 -24.34
N LYS A 404 -24.06 -16.02 -24.83
CA LYS A 404 -24.20 -16.43 -26.24
C LYS A 404 -24.03 -15.23 -27.19
N GLY A 405 -24.64 -14.10 -26.85
CA GLY A 405 -24.48 -12.84 -27.59
C GLY A 405 -23.02 -12.38 -27.64
N PHE A 406 -22.31 -12.46 -26.51
CA PHE A 406 -20.89 -12.12 -26.43
C PHE A 406 -19.99 -13.09 -27.22
N MET A 407 -20.26 -14.41 -27.16
CA MET A 407 -19.47 -15.42 -27.87
C MET A 407 -19.64 -15.34 -29.39
N ILE A 408 -20.84 -15.00 -29.88
CA ILE A 408 -21.11 -14.83 -31.32
C ILE A 408 -20.38 -13.60 -31.86
N SER A 409 -20.36 -12.52 -31.09
CA SER A 409 -19.84 -11.25 -31.57
C SER A 409 -18.31 -11.16 -31.50
N ARG A 410 -17.63 -12.02 -30.71
CA ARG A 410 -16.15 -12.09 -30.53
C ARG A 410 -15.48 -10.71 -30.52
N LEU A 411 -16.08 -9.77 -29.78
CA LEU A 411 -15.72 -8.36 -29.92
C LEU A 411 -14.35 -8.09 -29.28
N ASP A 412 -13.37 -7.75 -30.11
CA ASP A 412 -12.07 -7.19 -29.70
C ASP A 412 -12.20 -5.77 -29.10
N ASN A 413 -13.42 -5.24 -29.07
CA ASN A 413 -13.76 -3.94 -28.51
C ASN A 413 -13.57 -3.92 -26.99
N PHE A 414 -12.72 -3.00 -26.53
CA PHE A 414 -12.44 -2.81 -25.11
C PHE A 414 -13.70 -2.56 -24.28
N ALA A 415 -14.60 -1.69 -24.73
CA ALA A 415 -15.76 -1.27 -23.95
C ALA A 415 -16.73 -2.43 -23.69
N GLU A 416 -16.89 -3.34 -24.65
CA GLU A 416 -17.77 -4.50 -24.51
C GLU A 416 -17.12 -5.60 -23.67
N ARG A 417 -15.81 -5.80 -23.79
CA ARG A 417 -15.04 -6.66 -22.88
C ARG A 417 -15.07 -6.15 -21.44
N GLU A 418 -15.08 -4.83 -21.26
CA GLU A 418 -15.25 -4.20 -19.95
C GLU A 418 -16.64 -4.47 -19.39
N LYS A 419 -17.71 -4.21 -20.15
CA LYS A 419 -19.08 -4.54 -19.77
C LYS A 419 -19.27 -6.02 -19.44
N PHE A 420 -18.68 -6.92 -20.21
CA PHE A 420 -18.72 -8.36 -19.93
C PHE A 420 -18.03 -8.68 -18.60
N ASN A 421 -16.84 -8.13 -18.36
CA ASN A 421 -16.11 -8.35 -17.12
C ASN A 421 -16.90 -7.81 -15.91
N GLU A 422 -17.47 -6.61 -15.99
CA GLU A 422 -18.33 -6.05 -14.94
C GLU A 422 -19.55 -6.93 -14.66
N TRP A 423 -20.21 -7.42 -15.71
CA TRP A 423 -21.29 -8.39 -15.58
C TRP A 423 -20.80 -9.67 -14.90
N PHE A 424 -19.68 -10.25 -15.32
CA PHE A 424 -19.12 -11.45 -14.72
C PHE A 424 -18.81 -11.24 -13.23
N HIS A 425 -18.26 -10.07 -12.85
CA HIS A 425 -18.05 -9.71 -11.45
C HIS A 425 -19.35 -9.68 -10.64
N SER A 426 -20.45 -9.21 -11.24
CA SER A 426 -21.76 -9.14 -10.59
C SER A 426 -22.39 -10.52 -10.31
N THR A 427 -21.94 -11.57 -11.01
CA THR A 427 -22.42 -12.95 -10.81
C THR A 427 -21.88 -13.58 -9.52
N GLY A 428 -20.78 -13.05 -8.97
CA GLY A 428 -20.07 -13.66 -7.83
C GLY A 428 -19.28 -14.92 -8.19
N LEU A 429 -19.19 -15.27 -9.47
CA LEU A 429 -18.35 -16.36 -9.95
C LEU A 429 -16.88 -15.92 -10.00
N VAL A 430 -16.00 -16.91 -9.90
CA VAL A 430 -14.55 -16.76 -10.05
C VAL A 430 -14.01 -17.86 -10.94
N VAL A 431 -12.87 -17.57 -11.56
CA VAL A 431 -12.05 -18.56 -12.26
C VAL A 431 -10.97 -19.03 -11.29
N VAL A 432 -11.03 -20.28 -10.86
CA VAL A 432 -9.99 -20.90 -10.03
C VAL A 432 -9.03 -21.66 -10.92
N VAL A 433 -7.75 -21.30 -10.83
CA VAL A 433 -6.67 -21.87 -11.64
C VAL A 433 -5.69 -22.58 -10.73
N ASP A 434 -5.46 -23.86 -10.96
CA ASP A 434 -4.37 -24.59 -10.32
C ASP A 434 -3.12 -24.57 -11.21
N PRO A 435 -2.07 -23.83 -10.81
CA PRO A 435 -0.84 -23.78 -11.58
C PRO A 435 -0.04 -25.10 -11.56
N ARG A 436 -0.31 -26.03 -10.63
CA ARG A 436 0.36 -27.34 -10.54
C ARG A 436 -0.21 -28.31 -11.58
N THR A 437 -1.54 -28.47 -11.60
CA THR A 437 -2.23 -29.44 -12.47
C THR A 437 -2.65 -28.84 -13.82
N LYS A 438 -2.56 -27.52 -13.99
CA LYS A 438 -3.08 -26.78 -15.15
C LYS A 438 -4.59 -26.83 -15.31
N ARG A 439 -5.29 -27.34 -14.29
CA ARG A 439 -6.74 -27.35 -14.23
C ARG A 439 -7.27 -25.96 -13.95
N THR A 440 -8.38 -25.63 -14.61
CA THR A 440 -9.13 -24.40 -14.40
C THR A 440 -10.60 -24.73 -14.23
N GLU A 441 -11.28 -24.06 -13.32
CA GLU A 441 -12.71 -24.23 -13.06
C GLU A 441 -13.37 -22.87 -12.81
N ILE A 442 -14.67 -22.77 -13.13
CA ILE A 442 -15.50 -21.61 -12.80
C ILE A 442 -16.51 -22.01 -11.74
N LEU A 443 -16.52 -21.28 -10.62
CA LEU A 443 -17.35 -21.61 -9.47
C LEU A 443 -17.71 -20.37 -8.65
N PRO A 444 -18.73 -20.45 -7.77
CA PRO A 444 -19.06 -19.38 -6.83
C PRO A 444 -18.03 -19.32 -5.69
N ALA A 445 -17.52 -18.12 -5.39
CA ALA A 445 -16.60 -17.93 -4.26
C ALA A 445 -16.82 -16.58 -3.56
N LYS A 446 -16.55 -16.54 -2.26
CA LYS A 446 -16.43 -15.29 -1.51
C LYS A 446 -15.01 -14.78 -1.59
N ILE A 447 -14.88 -13.49 -1.89
CA ILE A 447 -13.60 -12.80 -2.07
C ILE A 447 -13.50 -11.72 -1.00
N PHE A 448 -12.35 -11.63 -0.36
CA PHE A 448 -11.99 -10.50 0.50
C PHE A 448 -10.67 -9.90 0.01
N GLY A 449 -10.71 -8.62 -0.37
CA GLY A 449 -9.59 -7.98 -1.06
C GLY A 449 -9.19 -8.73 -2.33
N ASN A 450 -7.96 -9.26 -2.35
CA ASN A 450 -7.40 -10.00 -3.49
C ASN A 450 -7.26 -11.50 -3.24
N ARG A 451 -8.05 -12.05 -2.31
CA ARG A 451 -8.01 -13.47 -1.94
C ARG A 451 -9.41 -14.08 -1.91
N ILE A 452 -9.48 -15.34 -2.33
CA ILE A 452 -10.63 -16.20 -2.04
C ILE A 452 -10.60 -16.57 -0.56
N VAL A 453 -11.76 -16.48 0.08
CA VAL A 453 -11.96 -16.86 1.50
C VAL A 453 -12.91 -18.05 1.63
N GLU A 454 -13.84 -18.23 0.70
CA GLU A 454 -14.78 -19.36 0.70
C GLU A 454 -15.03 -19.82 -0.74
N ILE A 455 -15.06 -21.13 -0.96
CA ILE A 455 -15.39 -21.76 -2.25
C ILE A 455 -16.60 -22.65 -2.02
N ARG A 456 -17.61 -22.53 -2.89
CA ARG A 456 -18.78 -23.42 -2.90
C ARG A 456 -18.63 -24.45 -4.03
N ASP A 457 -19.05 -25.68 -3.76
CA ASP A 457 -19.23 -26.75 -4.75
C ASP A 457 -17.97 -27.09 -5.58
N SER A 458 -16.83 -27.36 -4.94
CA SER A 458 -15.65 -27.90 -5.63
C SER A 458 -15.18 -29.21 -5.02
N GLU A 459 -15.32 -30.30 -5.79
CA GLU A 459 -14.92 -31.65 -5.39
C GLU A 459 -13.41 -31.88 -5.47
N TRP A 460 -12.64 -31.07 -6.21
CA TRP A 460 -11.21 -31.35 -6.46
C TRP A 460 -10.24 -30.36 -5.81
N ILE A 461 -10.71 -29.21 -5.31
CA ILE A 461 -9.84 -28.25 -4.60
C ILE A 461 -9.43 -28.80 -3.22
N LEU A 462 -10.28 -29.60 -2.58
CA LEU A 462 -10.03 -30.15 -1.24
C LEU A 462 -9.22 -31.48 -1.20
N PRO A 463 -9.38 -32.46 -2.12
CA PRO A 463 -8.69 -33.75 -2.00
C PRO A 463 -7.20 -33.74 -2.40
N TYR A 464 -6.74 -32.74 -3.17
CA TYR A 464 -5.34 -32.64 -3.60
C TYR A 464 -4.46 -31.82 -2.65
N LEU A 465 -5.06 -31.21 -1.62
CA LEU A 465 -4.33 -30.66 -0.47
C LEU A 465 -4.04 -31.80 0.50
N LYS A 466 -2.82 -32.36 0.47
CA LYS A 466 -2.37 -33.38 1.42
C LYS A 466 -1.42 -32.75 2.46
N GLY A 467 -1.57 -33.15 3.72
CA GLY A 467 -0.67 -32.76 4.82
C GLY A 467 -0.69 -31.26 5.12
N GLU A 468 0.49 -30.71 5.44
CA GLU A 468 0.69 -29.32 5.88
C GLU A 468 0.13 -28.25 4.92
N ASP A 469 0.05 -28.53 3.62
CA ASP A 469 -0.51 -27.59 2.62
C ASP A 469 -2.03 -27.36 2.82
N ARG A 470 -2.77 -28.38 3.28
CA ARG A 470 -4.21 -28.26 3.59
C ARG A 470 -4.41 -27.46 4.88
N ASP A 471 -3.62 -27.79 5.89
CA ASP A 471 -3.71 -27.16 7.20
C ASP A 471 -3.27 -25.71 7.12
N ARG A 472 -2.23 -25.40 6.34
CA ARG A 472 -1.82 -24.02 6.03
C ARG A 472 -2.87 -23.25 5.22
N TYR A 473 -3.51 -23.87 4.22
CA TYR A 473 -4.60 -23.22 3.49
C TYR A 473 -5.78 -22.90 4.41
N LEU A 474 -6.21 -23.85 5.25
CA LEU A 474 -7.30 -23.66 6.21
C LEU A 474 -6.92 -22.67 7.32
N GLU A 475 -5.70 -22.70 7.83
CA GLU A 475 -5.18 -21.73 8.80
C GLU A 475 -5.06 -20.33 8.21
N ASP A 476 -4.53 -20.17 7.00
CA ASP A 476 -4.41 -18.86 6.34
C ASP A 476 -5.80 -18.29 6.04
N THR A 477 -6.76 -19.16 5.68
CA THR A 477 -8.16 -18.78 5.48
C THR A 477 -8.83 -18.41 6.81
N ALA A 478 -8.58 -19.18 7.88
CA ALA A 478 -9.09 -18.91 9.22
C ALA A 478 -8.51 -17.60 9.80
N LYS A 479 -7.18 -17.40 9.72
CA LYS A 479 -6.51 -16.17 10.17
C LYS A 479 -7.09 -14.92 9.52
N LEU A 480 -7.53 -15.00 8.25
CA LEU A 480 -8.20 -13.91 7.54
C LEU A 480 -9.66 -13.69 7.97
N SER A 481 -10.34 -14.71 8.46
CA SER A 481 -11.68 -14.58 9.03
C SER A 481 -11.69 -14.06 10.48
N PHE A 482 -10.61 -14.30 11.24
CA PHE A 482 -10.48 -13.91 12.64
C PHE A 482 -9.78 -12.55 12.86
N THR A 483 -9.26 -11.88 11.82
CA THR A 483 -8.63 -10.55 12.02
C THR A 483 -9.62 -9.39 12.11
N ASN A 484 -10.94 -9.62 12.01
CA ASN A 484 -11.98 -8.60 12.18
C ASN A 484 -13.25 -9.19 12.84
N MET A 485 -13.09 -9.73 14.06
CA MET A 485 -14.12 -9.61 15.09
C MET A 485 -13.68 -8.55 16.09
#